data_AF-A0A2E0V1Q4-F1
#
_entry.id   AF-A0A2E0V1Q4-F1
#
_cell.length_a   1.000
_cell.length_b   1.000
_cell.length_c   1.000
_cell.angle_alpha   90.00
_cell.angle_beta   90.00
_cell.angle_gamma   90.00
#
_symmetry.space_group_name_H-M   'P 1'
#
loop_
_entity.id
_entity.type
_entity.pdbx_description
1 polymer ?
#
loop_
_entity_poly.entity_id
_entity_poly.type
_entity_poly.pdbx_seq_one_letter_code
_entity_poly.pdbx_strand_id
1 'polypeptide(L)'
;MNLYLTADDGSTVSLVSDGVVLLDGYYPRTSRDQNTRVSDGFDLRINGTYAEISAKVAEINRLFDYASRNYYGPVGVWLYFAMGSEPAWRARVYGGLIEYDNRLGFYVGRQALKVGIVIERDPFWEGPEAQIPLTNGNGTNNLSGINVFNCNDGTGTSPNKKNNYVEIAAASIGGDLPAAVRLEMINSLDSTARLQNIWMSLNNRSDPANFQNILEAEDASYGGSVVVSSSYSGGESSTFTWSGDNQAMIARWTLDTTFLNRANKRWFKILAAFTVAPSANTIRVQCKITFPAGTPLTEVASSQEVLLSSTKMQEIGELQIPPWLLSSGDLAPVDLTFYAKKTGGGSLGLDYLHITPLDGYRVLVPRGYGAAYLVRVVDDGINNQIYTDGWSPAGKTGHYTSVGKPLTVEPNKKQRIYFLQSGNTGDISTSRKLSVKAYYRPRRVGL
;
A
#
# COMPACT_ATOMS: atom_id res chain seq x y z
N MET A 1 -23.59 26.00 0.27
CA MET A 1 -22.67 25.49 1.32
C MET A 1 -23.36 24.29 1.93
N ASN A 2 -22.67 23.15 2.03
CA ASN A 2 -23.23 21.93 2.63
C ASN A 2 -22.40 21.56 3.84
N LEU A 3 -23.05 21.28 4.97
CA LEU A 3 -22.41 20.79 6.19
C LEU A 3 -23.33 19.75 6.82
N TYR A 4 -22.87 18.52 6.96
CA TYR A 4 -23.68 17.42 7.50
C TYR A 4 -22.82 16.31 8.10
N LEU A 5 -23.40 15.55 9.02
CA LEU A 5 -22.78 14.35 9.59
C LEU A 5 -23.42 13.11 8.98
N THR A 6 -22.61 12.11 8.64
CA THR A 6 -23.09 10.80 8.17
C THR A 6 -22.34 9.67 8.87
N ALA A 7 -23.07 8.68 9.40
CA ALA A 7 -22.51 7.44 9.92
C ALA A 7 -22.35 6.37 8.82
N ASP A 8 -21.55 5.33 9.06
CA ASP A 8 -21.36 4.24 8.10
C ASP A 8 -22.64 3.40 7.84
N ASP A 9 -23.62 3.43 8.74
CA ASP A 9 -24.93 2.81 8.55
C ASP A 9 -25.88 3.63 7.63
N GLY A 10 -25.43 4.80 7.17
CA GLY A 10 -26.18 5.71 6.28
C GLY A 10 -26.97 6.79 7.02
N SER A 11 -27.07 6.75 8.35
CA SER A 11 -27.73 7.79 9.14
C SER A 11 -27.08 9.15 8.88
N THR A 12 -27.88 10.14 8.48
CA THR A 12 -27.38 11.47 8.09
C THR A 12 -28.17 12.58 8.76
N VAL A 13 -27.45 13.61 9.23
CA VAL A 13 -28.03 14.82 9.82
C VAL A 13 -27.43 16.06 9.15
N SER A 14 -28.29 16.88 8.54
CA SER A 14 -27.89 18.18 8.01
C SER A 14 -27.70 19.20 9.12
N LEU A 15 -26.66 20.04 8.98
CA LEU A 15 -26.33 21.14 9.90
C LEU A 15 -26.59 22.51 9.27
N VAL A 16 -27.23 22.56 8.10
CA VAL A 16 -27.54 23.80 7.33
C VAL A 16 -28.91 23.78 6.64
N SER A 17 -29.67 22.70 6.78
CA SER A 17 -31.03 22.54 6.24
C SER A 17 -31.95 21.87 7.27
N ASP A 18 -33.19 21.57 6.91
CA ASP A 18 -34.15 20.83 7.75
C ASP A 18 -34.40 21.50 9.10
N GLY A 19 -34.63 22.82 9.04
CA GLY A 19 -34.83 23.67 10.22
C GLY A 19 -33.54 24.14 10.89
N VAL A 20 -32.37 23.68 10.44
CA VAL A 20 -31.06 24.11 10.99
C VAL A 20 -30.48 25.25 10.17
N VAL A 21 -29.98 26.28 10.86
CA VAL A 21 -29.28 27.44 10.28
C VAL A 21 -27.91 27.56 10.93
N LEU A 22 -26.86 27.54 10.11
CA LEU A 22 -25.49 27.84 10.54
C LEU A 22 -25.33 29.36 10.69
N LEU A 23 -24.95 29.84 11.87
CA LEU A 23 -25.03 31.27 12.21
C LEU A 23 -23.86 32.08 11.65
N ASP A 24 -22.63 31.69 11.96
CA ASP A 24 -21.41 32.42 11.58
C ASP A 24 -20.60 31.70 10.52
N GLY A 25 -21.16 30.67 9.88
CA GLY A 25 -20.42 29.80 8.97
C GLY A 25 -19.61 28.73 9.69
N TYR A 26 -18.81 27.98 8.93
CA TYR A 26 -17.95 26.91 9.43
C TYR A 26 -16.53 27.16 8.95
N TYR A 27 -15.63 27.32 9.91
CA TYR A 27 -14.22 27.64 9.68
C TYR A 27 -13.37 26.47 10.19
N PRO A 28 -13.10 25.46 9.35
CA PRO A 28 -12.38 24.28 9.79
C PRO A 28 -10.95 24.64 10.18
N ARG A 29 -10.54 24.26 11.39
CA ARG A 29 -9.15 24.42 11.79
C ARG A 29 -8.27 23.43 11.03
N THR A 30 -7.00 23.77 10.90
CA THR A 30 -6.01 22.96 10.19
C THR A 30 -4.87 22.60 11.12
N SER A 31 -4.31 21.41 10.93
CA SER A 31 -3.08 20.96 11.60
C SER A 31 -2.17 20.34 10.56
N ARG A 32 -0.88 20.68 10.60
CA ARG A 32 0.13 19.99 9.77
C ARG A 32 0.56 18.66 10.38
N ASP A 33 0.37 18.48 11.68
CA ASP A 33 0.59 17.18 12.31
C ASP A 33 -0.63 16.29 12.05
N GLN A 34 -0.44 15.30 11.18
CA GLN A 34 -1.48 14.35 10.80
C GLN A 34 -1.86 13.36 11.92
N ASN A 35 -1.08 13.31 13.01
CA ASN A 35 -1.37 12.45 14.15
C ASN A 35 -2.15 13.16 15.25
N THR A 36 -2.25 14.49 15.17
CA THR A 36 -2.98 15.29 16.16
C THR A 36 -4.35 15.64 15.62
N ARG A 37 -5.39 15.30 16.38
CA ARG A 37 -6.77 15.62 16.02
C ARG A 37 -7.05 17.09 16.16
N VAL A 38 -8.07 17.53 15.44
CA VAL A 38 -8.47 18.93 15.41
C VAL A 38 -9.84 19.07 16.05
N SER A 39 -9.95 19.98 17.01
CA SER A 39 -11.23 20.37 17.61
C SER A 39 -11.81 21.58 16.89
N ASP A 40 -12.96 21.41 16.25
CA ASP A 40 -13.70 22.48 15.58
C ASP A 40 -14.92 22.89 16.39
N GLY A 41 -15.25 24.18 16.32
CA GLY A 41 -16.41 24.77 16.97
C GLY A 41 -17.21 25.63 16.00
N PHE A 42 -18.53 25.52 16.01
CA PHE A 42 -19.44 26.35 15.20
C PHE A 42 -20.84 26.45 15.80
N ASP A 43 -21.53 27.55 15.53
CA ASP A 43 -22.84 27.86 16.11
C ASP A 43 -24.00 27.53 15.16
N LEU A 44 -25.02 26.86 15.69
CA LEU A 44 -26.25 26.52 14.98
C LEU A 44 -27.46 27.17 15.64
N ARG A 45 -28.46 27.50 14.82
CA ARG A 45 -29.84 27.75 15.27
C ARG A 45 -30.77 26.70 14.68
N ILE A 46 -31.43 25.94 15.54
CA ILE A 46 -32.43 24.93 15.17
C ILE A 46 -33.81 25.57 15.35
N ASN A 47 -34.59 25.66 14.28
CA ASN A 47 -35.94 26.22 14.29
C ASN A 47 -36.97 25.09 14.19
N GLY A 48 -38.09 25.24 14.87
CA GLY A 48 -39.21 24.31 14.83
C GLY A 48 -39.98 24.29 16.14
N THR A 49 -41.01 23.46 16.18
CA THR A 49 -41.69 23.09 17.43
C THR A 49 -40.70 22.48 18.42
N TYR A 50 -41.05 22.48 19.71
CA TYR A 50 -40.21 21.84 20.73
C TYR A 50 -39.90 20.37 20.41
N ALA A 51 -40.87 19.64 19.84
CA ALA A 51 -40.68 18.25 19.43
C ALA A 51 -39.63 18.10 18.31
N GLU A 52 -39.68 18.95 17.28
CA GLU A 52 -38.72 18.95 16.18
C GLU A 52 -37.31 19.34 16.65
N ILE A 53 -37.20 20.38 17.49
CA ILE A 53 -35.93 20.79 18.10
C ILE A 53 -35.34 19.66 18.92
N SER A 54 -36.13 19.05 19.81
CA SER A 54 -35.68 17.96 20.66
C SER A 54 -35.28 16.73 19.85
N ALA A 55 -35.99 16.41 18.77
CA ALA A 55 -35.65 15.31 17.88
C ALA A 55 -34.31 15.57 17.18
N LYS A 56 -34.09 16.77 16.64
CA LYS A 56 -32.84 17.14 15.96
C LYS A 56 -31.63 17.10 16.89
N VAL A 57 -31.78 17.64 18.11
CA VAL A 57 -30.75 17.55 19.16
C VAL A 57 -30.42 16.10 19.50
N ALA A 58 -31.45 15.24 19.62
CA ALA A 58 -31.24 13.83 19.89
C ALA A 58 -30.53 13.10 18.74
N GLU A 59 -30.84 13.42 17.48
CA GLU A 59 -30.13 12.87 16.31
C GLU A 59 -28.64 13.24 16.31
N ILE A 60 -28.32 14.51 16.56
CA ILE A 60 -26.91 14.98 16.65
C ILE A 60 -26.18 14.25 17.80
N ASN A 61 -26.78 14.20 18.99
CA ASN A 61 -26.17 13.52 20.14
C ASN A 61 -25.97 12.02 19.90
N ARG A 62 -26.90 11.33 19.20
CA ARG A 62 -26.72 9.92 18.83
C ARG A 62 -25.53 9.72 17.91
N LEU A 63 -25.31 10.62 16.93
CA LEU A 63 -24.14 10.55 16.06
C LEU A 63 -22.84 10.81 16.83
N PHE A 64 -22.82 11.75 17.78
CA PHE A 64 -21.64 11.99 18.62
C PHE A 64 -21.32 10.80 19.55
N ASP A 65 -22.34 10.21 20.18
CA ASP A 65 -22.18 8.98 20.97
C ASP A 65 -21.74 7.79 20.11
N TYR A 66 -22.27 7.67 18.88
CA TYR A 66 -21.82 6.66 17.94
C TYR A 66 -20.36 6.85 17.53
N ALA A 67 -19.94 8.10 17.26
CA ALA A 67 -18.57 8.43 16.91
C ALA A 67 -17.58 8.08 18.04
N SER A 68 -17.96 8.37 19.30
CA SER A 68 -17.12 8.09 20.47
C SER A 68 -17.00 6.59 20.77
N ARG A 69 -18.07 5.82 20.53
CA ARG A 69 -18.06 4.35 20.65
C ARG A 69 -17.30 3.67 19.51
N ASN A 70 -17.30 4.26 18.31
CA ASN A 70 -16.62 3.75 17.12
C ASN A 70 -15.36 4.55 16.81
N TYR A 71 -14.55 4.76 17.85
CA TYR A 71 -13.33 5.55 17.79
C TYR A 71 -12.26 4.95 16.87
N TYR A 72 -12.22 3.62 16.76
CA TYR A 72 -11.26 2.87 15.94
C TYR A 72 -11.97 1.98 14.92
N GLY A 73 -11.28 1.67 13.82
CA GLY A 73 -11.75 0.69 12.82
C GLY A 73 -12.55 1.31 11.66
N PRO A 74 -13.22 0.49 10.83
CA PRO A 74 -13.91 0.95 9.62
C PRO A 74 -15.20 1.73 9.87
N VAL A 75 -15.84 1.47 11.00
CA VAL A 75 -17.14 2.04 11.42
C VAL A 75 -16.91 3.41 12.04
N GLY A 76 -17.78 4.40 11.82
CA GLY A 76 -17.60 5.73 12.38
C GLY A 76 -18.60 6.78 11.88
N VAL A 77 -18.35 8.04 12.23
CA VAL A 77 -19.08 9.21 11.71
C VAL A 77 -18.12 10.09 10.95
N TRP A 78 -18.59 10.69 9.87
CA TRP A 78 -17.84 11.65 9.08
C TRP A 78 -18.60 12.98 9.00
N LEU A 79 -17.87 14.07 9.20
CA LEU A 79 -18.33 15.40 8.86
C LEU A 79 -18.05 15.64 7.38
N TYR A 80 -19.10 15.98 6.64
CA TYR A 80 -19.01 16.39 5.25
C TYR A 80 -19.17 17.90 5.12
N PHE A 81 -18.29 18.51 4.32
CA PHE A 81 -18.29 19.94 4.09
C PHE A 81 -18.01 20.26 2.61
N ALA A 82 -18.80 21.16 2.04
CA ALA A 82 -18.60 21.71 0.69
C ALA A 82 -18.75 23.24 0.67
N MET A 83 -17.79 23.91 0.05
CA MET A 83 -17.88 25.32 -0.30
C MET A 83 -18.64 25.46 -1.63
N GLY A 84 -19.74 26.20 -1.63
CA GLY A 84 -20.56 26.37 -2.85
C GLY A 84 -21.17 25.05 -3.33
N SER A 85 -20.96 24.75 -4.61
CA SER A 85 -21.50 23.59 -5.34
C SER A 85 -20.46 22.48 -5.60
N GLU A 86 -19.29 22.56 -4.96
CA GLU A 86 -18.26 21.53 -5.11
C GLU A 86 -18.66 20.21 -4.42
N PRO A 87 -18.08 19.06 -4.83
CA PRO A 87 -18.26 17.82 -4.10
C PRO A 87 -17.83 17.97 -2.63
N ALA A 88 -18.61 17.37 -1.72
CA ALA A 88 -18.30 17.43 -0.30
C ALA A 88 -17.03 16.63 0.02
N TRP A 89 -16.17 17.25 0.80
CA TRP A 89 -15.03 16.61 1.45
C TRP A 89 -15.45 16.11 2.82
N ARG A 90 -14.84 15.04 3.29
CA ARG A 90 -15.16 14.42 4.56
C ARG A 90 -13.96 14.38 5.51
N ALA A 91 -14.22 14.46 6.81
CA ALA A 91 -13.25 14.15 7.85
C ALA A 91 -13.92 13.26 8.90
N ARG A 92 -13.21 12.24 9.39
CA ARG A 92 -13.77 11.36 10.43
C ARG A 92 -13.91 12.14 11.72
N VAL A 93 -15.05 11.98 12.39
CA VAL A 93 -15.37 12.54 13.70
C VAL A 93 -15.18 11.45 14.76
N TYR A 94 -14.60 11.82 15.90
CA TYR A 94 -14.32 10.93 17.02
C TYR A 94 -15.19 11.20 18.25
N GLY A 95 -15.97 12.27 18.19
CA GLY A 95 -16.86 12.70 19.24
C GLY A 95 -17.25 14.15 19.05
N GLY A 96 -18.18 14.59 19.88
CA GLY A 96 -18.61 15.97 19.93
C GLY A 96 -19.55 16.21 21.09
N LEU A 97 -19.90 17.47 21.29
CA LEU A 97 -20.87 17.90 22.28
C LEU A 97 -21.66 19.10 21.77
N ILE A 98 -22.80 19.33 22.40
CA ILE A 98 -23.67 20.47 22.16
C ILE A 98 -23.55 21.39 23.39
N GLU A 99 -23.13 22.62 23.17
CA GLU A 99 -23.12 23.68 24.18
C GLU A 99 -24.42 24.48 24.08
N TYR A 100 -25.18 24.53 25.16
CA TYR A 100 -26.43 25.29 25.19
C TYR A 100 -26.18 26.75 25.51
N ASP A 101 -26.86 27.64 24.78
CA ASP A 101 -26.85 29.07 25.05
C ASP A 101 -27.47 29.37 26.43
N ASN A 102 -26.92 30.36 27.14
CA ASN A 102 -27.40 30.76 28.46
C ASN A 102 -28.84 31.34 28.46
N ARG A 103 -29.41 31.61 27.28
CA ARG A 103 -30.80 32.04 27.05
C ARG A 103 -31.68 30.90 26.50
N LEU A 104 -31.37 29.65 26.81
CA LEU A 104 -32.12 28.45 26.37
C LEU A 104 -33.65 28.63 26.38
N GLY A 105 -34.22 29.01 27.53
CA GLY A 105 -35.68 29.14 27.68
C GLY A 105 -36.30 30.24 26.80
N PHE A 106 -35.56 31.32 26.54
CA PHE A 106 -36.00 32.41 25.66
C PHE A 106 -36.10 31.96 24.20
N TYR A 107 -35.11 31.19 23.73
CA TYR A 107 -35.11 30.69 22.36
C TYR A 107 -36.20 29.63 22.16
N VAL A 108 -36.30 28.68 23.08
CA VAL A 108 -37.28 27.58 22.97
C VAL A 108 -38.71 28.10 22.96
N GLY A 109 -39.01 29.14 23.75
CA GLY A 109 -40.30 29.82 23.73
C GLY A 109 -40.63 30.53 22.40
N ARG A 110 -39.65 30.70 21.51
CA ARG A 110 -39.78 31.29 20.17
C ARG A 110 -39.59 30.26 19.05
N GLN A 111 -39.78 28.98 19.35
CA GLN A 111 -39.65 27.89 18.38
C GLN A 111 -38.26 27.88 17.72
N ALA A 112 -37.23 28.22 18.50
CA ALA A 112 -35.85 28.21 18.08
C ALA A 112 -34.93 27.70 19.20
N LEU A 113 -33.72 27.29 18.84
CA LEU A 113 -32.70 26.90 19.80
C LEU A 113 -31.34 27.28 19.24
N LYS A 114 -30.60 28.15 19.94
CA LYS A 114 -29.20 28.44 19.63
C LYS A 114 -28.29 27.48 20.42
N VAL A 115 -27.37 26.83 19.72
CA VAL A 115 -26.36 25.92 20.32
C VAL A 115 -25.00 26.12 19.67
N GLY A 116 -23.94 25.93 20.46
CA GLY A 116 -22.59 25.69 19.96
C GLY A 116 -22.39 24.19 19.72
N ILE A 117 -21.73 23.83 18.63
CA ILE A 117 -21.29 22.46 18.35
C ILE A 117 -19.78 22.43 18.47
N VAL A 118 -19.26 21.49 19.25
CA VAL A 118 -17.82 21.19 19.32
C VAL A 118 -17.61 19.76 18.89
N ILE A 119 -16.71 19.53 17.94
CA ILE A 119 -16.36 18.19 17.46
C ILE A 119 -14.86 17.97 17.47
N GLU A 120 -14.43 16.72 17.60
CA GLU A 120 -13.06 16.31 17.36
C GLU A 120 -12.99 15.46 16.10
N ARG A 121 -12.11 15.81 15.16
CA ARG A 121 -11.98 15.12 13.88
C ARG A 121 -10.54 14.91 13.43
N ASP A 122 -10.39 14.11 12.37
CA ASP A 122 -9.12 13.99 11.65
C ASP A 122 -8.58 15.38 11.21
N PRO A 123 -7.25 15.58 11.24
CA PRO A 123 -6.61 16.85 10.85
C PRO A 123 -6.60 17.12 9.35
N PHE A 124 -7.21 16.24 8.54
CA PHE A 124 -7.24 16.32 7.09
C PHE A 124 -8.66 16.10 6.56
N TRP A 125 -8.85 16.50 5.31
CA TRP A 125 -10.07 16.30 4.56
C TRP A 125 -9.84 15.29 3.45
N GLU A 126 -10.80 14.40 3.23
CA GLU A 126 -10.84 13.41 2.15
C GLU A 126 -11.90 13.80 1.12
N GLY A 127 -11.51 13.90 -0.15
CA GLY A 127 -12.44 14.13 -1.23
C GLY A 127 -13.31 12.90 -1.53
N PRO A 128 -14.16 12.98 -2.57
CA PRO A 128 -14.82 11.82 -3.14
C PRO A 128 -13.81 10.73 -3.53
N GLU A 129 -14.21 9.46 -3.45
CA GLU A 129 -13.37 8.37 -3.92
C GLU A 129 -13.22 8.46 -5.44
N ALA A 130 -11.97 8.35 -5.90
CA ALA A 130 -11.60 8.38 -7.29
C ALA A 130 -10.80 7.13 -7.64
N GLN A 131 -11.03 6.62 -8.86
CA GLN A 131 -10.21 5.55 -9.40
C GLN A 131 -8.91 6.12 -9.97
N ILE A 132 -7.79 5.45 -9.73
CA ILE A 132 -6.47 5.84 -10.23
C ILE A 132 -6.28 5.21 -11.62
N PRO A 133 -6.00 6.00 -12.68
CA PRO A 133 -5.58 5.47 -13.96
C PRO A 133 -4.22 4.78 -13.84
N LEU A 134 -4.14 3.50 -14.18
CA LEU A 134 -2.93 2.69 -14.07
C LEU A 134 -2.26 2.48 -15.42
N THR A 135 -0.92 2.47 -15.46
CA THR A 135 -0.14 2.26 -16.68
C THR A 135 0.93 1.19 -16.50
N ASN A 136 1.06 0.28 -17.46
CA ASN A 136 2.24 -0.59 -17.63
C ASN A 136 2.31 -1.06 -19.10
N GLY A 137 3.10 -2.09 -19.40
CA GLY A 137 3.20 -2.63 -20.77
C GLY A 137 1.90 -3.22 -21.34
N ASN A 138 0.85 -3.37 -20.53
CA ASN A 138 -0.47 -3.89 -20.90
C ASN A 138 -1.53 -2.80 -21.13
N GLY A 139 -1.19 -1.53 -20.94
CA GLY A 139 -2.11 -0.42 -21.20
C GLY A 139 -1.70 0.88 -20.53
N THR A 140 -2.27 1.98 -21.01
CA THR A 140 -2.00 3.35 -20.51
C THR A 140 -3.28 3.95 -19.94
N ASN A 141 -3.18 4.60 -18.78
CA ASN A 141 -4.29 5.26 -18.09
C ASN A 141 -5.54 4.36 -17.95
N ASN A 142 -5.33 3.09 -17.65
CA ASN A 142 -6.37 2.07 -17.64
C ASN A 142 -7.19 2.15 -16.33
N LEU A 143 -8.53 2.14 -16.48
CA LEU A 143 -9.51 2.10 -15.39
C LEU A 143 -10.34 0.80 -15.37
N SER A 144 -10.10 -0.13 -16.29
CA SER A 144 -10.84 -1.41 -16.38
C SER A 144 -10.15 -2.54 -15.62
N GLY A 145 -8.91 -2.35 -15.20
CA GLY A 145 -8.06 -3.36 -14.57
C GLY A 145 -6.88 -3.69 -15.48
N ILE A 146 -5.67 -3.69 -14.92
CA ILE A 146 -4.43 -3.91 -15.67
C ILE A 146 -3.70 -5.15 -15.15
N ASN A 147 -3.16 -5.97 -16.07
CA ASN A 147 -2.50 -7.21 -15.70
C ASN A 147 -1.09 -6.97 -15.16
N VAL A 148 -0.76 -7.68 -14.09
CA VAL A 148 0.60 -7.81 -13.54
C VAL A 148 0.98 -9.27 -13.36
N PHE A 149 2.27 -9.57 -13.48
CA PHE A 149 2.85 -10.91 -13.49
C PHE A 149 3.93 -11.07 -12.43
N ASN A 150 4.40 -12.30 -12.21
CA ASN A 150 5.41 -12.61 -11.18
C ASN A 150 6.87 -12.43 -11.66
N CYS A 151 7.08 -11.57 -12.66
CA CYS A 151 8.36 -11.28 -13.33
C CYS A 151 8.26 -9.93 -14.07
N ASN A 152 9.39 -9.34 -14.44
CA ASN A 152 9.46 -8.03 -15.08
C ASN A 152 10.35 -7.99 -16.33
N ASP A 153 10.38 -9.09 -17.09
CA ASP A 153 11.19 -9.22 -18.31
C ASP A 153 10.60 -8.45 -19.51
N GLY A 154 9.36 -7.96 -19.41
CA GLY A 154 8.70 -7.20 -20.47
C GLY A 154 8.39 -8.01 -21.73
N THR A 155 8.51 -9.33 -21.70
CA THR A 155 8.20 -10.22 -22.82
C THR A 155 6.70 -10.37 -23.03
N GLY A 156 6.30 -10.87 -24.20
CA GLY A 156 4.90 -11.01 -24.60
C GLY A 156 4.30 -9.74 -25.22
N THR A 157 3.01 -9.80 -25.51
CA THR A 157 2.23 -8.70 -26.11
C THR A 157 1.07 -8.33 -25.20
N SER A 158 0.67 -7.05 -25.19
CA SER A 158 -0.51 -6.62 -24.44
C SER A 158 -1.75 -7.45 -24.83
N PRO A 159 -2.57 -7.94 -23.88
CA PRO A 159 -2.58 -7.62 -22.44
C PRO A 159 -1.80 -8.61 -21.55
N ASN A 160 -0.87 -9.38 -22.12
CA ASN A 160 -0.05 -10.39 -21.43
C ASN A 160 1.45 -10.08 -21.46
N LYS A 161 1.82 -8.80 -21.54
CA LYS A 161 3.20 -8.35 -21.37
C LYS A 161 3.60 -8.54 -19.90
N LYS A 162 4.71 -9.24 -19.68
CA LYS A 162 5.17 -9.66 -18.36
C LYS A 162 5.82 -8.50 -17.58
N ASN A 163 4.97 -7.69 -16.94
CA ASN A 163 5.38 -6.66 -16.01
C ASN A 163 4.82 -6.96 -14.62
N ASN A 164 5.64 -6.77 -13.58
CA ASN A 164 5.21 -6.99 -12.20
C ASN A 164 4.75 -5.71 -11.49
N TYR A 165 4.46 -4.64 -12.23
CA TYR A 165 4.14 -3.35 -11.66
C TYR A 165 2.94 -2.67 -12.32
N VAL A 166 2.39 -1.70 -11.60
CA VAL A 166 1.54 -0.65 -12.17
C VAL A 166 2.18 0.71 -11.86
N GLU A 167 2.16 1.60 -12.84
CA GLU A 167 2.62 2.98 -12.73
C GLU A 167 1.43 3.93 -12.55
N ILE A 168 1.63 4.90 -11.67
CA ILE A 168 0.73 6.00 -11.37
C ILE A 168 1.43 7.29 -11.79
N ALA A 169 0.80 8.06 -12.67
CA ALA A 169 1.37 9.34 -13.12
C ALA A 169 1.26 10.40 -12.02
N ALA A 170 2.20 11.36 -12.01
CA ALA A 170 2.25 12.42 -11.00
C ALA A 170 0.96 13.23 -10.90
N ALA A 171 0.34 13.52 -12.05
CA ALA A 171 -0.90 14.30 -12.13
C ALA A 171 -2.16 13.50 -11.78
N SER A 172 -2.06 12.17 -11.59
CA SER A 172 -3.22 11.31 -11.29
C SER A 172 -3.65 11.36 -9.82
N ILE A 173 -2.78 11.87 -8.93
CA ILE A 173 -3.03 11.95 -7.49
C ILE A 173 -3.23 13.42 -7.11
N GLY A 174 -4.48 13.79 -6.82
CA GLY A 174 -4.84 15.10 -6.33
C GLY A 174 -4.68 15.23 -4.81
N GLY A 175 -4.84 16.45 -4.31
CA GLY A 175 -4.65 16.78 -2.90
C GLY A 175 -3.24 17.28 -2.61
N ASP A 176 -2.95 17.52 -1.33
CA ASP A 176 -1.64 17.97 -0.83
C ASP A 176 -1.04 17.01 0.23
N LEU A 177 -1.78 15.98 0.64
CA LEU A 177 -1.34 14.96 1.59
C LEU A 177 -1.33 13.56 0.97
N PRO A 178 -0.47 12.65 1.48
CA PRO A 178 -0.52 11.24 1.14
C PRO A 178 -1.88 10.62 1.50
N ALA A 179 -2.41 9.77 0.62
CA ALA A 179 -3.71 9.12 0.79
C ALA A 179 -3.60 7.60 0.70
N ALA A 180 -4.32 6.88 1.57
CA ALA A 180 -4.35 5.42 1.53
C ALA A 180 -5.05 4.93 0.25
N VAL A 181 -4.57 3.81 -0.29
CA VAL A 181 -5.10 3.18 -1.50
C VAL A 181 -6.00 2.01 -1.14
N ARG A 182 -7.09 1.86 -1.89
CA ARG A 182 -7.86 0.63 -2.00
C ARG A 182 -7.46 -0.10 -3.27
N LEU A 183 -6.82 -1.26 -3.12
CA LEU A 183 -6.43 -2.13 -4.23
C LEU A 183 -7.46 -3.23 -4.41
N GLU A 184 -7.91 -3.41 -5.65
CA GLU A 184 -8.71 -4.56 -6.06
C GLU A 184 -7.86 -5.44 -6.98
N MET A 185 -7.68 -6.71 -6.60
CA MET A 185 -6.79 -7.64 -7.30
C MET A 185 -7.57 -8.92 -7.62
N ILE A 186 -7.85 -9.15 -8.89
CA ILE A 186 -8.52 -10.38 -9.36
C ILE A 186 -7.45 -11.41 -9.70
N ASN A 187 -7.54 -12.61 -9.11
CA ASN A 187 -6.72 -13.74 -9.55
C ASN A 187 -7.18 -14.18 -10.95
N SER A 188 -6.42 -13.82 -11.98
CA SER A 188 -6.78 -14.05 -13.37
C SER A 188 -5.97 -15.16 -14.04
N LEU A 189 -5.23 -15.94 -13.25
CA LEU A 189 -4.65 -17.21 -13.68
C LEU A 189 -5.64 -18.34 -13.43
N ASP A 190 -6.06 -19.02 -14.50
CA ASP A 190 -6.84 -20.25 -14.41
C ASP A 190 -5.92 -21.41 -14.03
N SER A 191 -5.85 -21.69 -12.73
CA SER A 191 -5.02 -22.72 -12.15
C SER A 191 -5.68 -23.30 -10.90
N THR A 192 -5.45 -24.58 -10.65
CA THR A 192 -5.81 -25.24 -9.39
C THR A 192 -4.99 -24.69 -8.21
N ALA A 193 -3.80 -24.15 -8.47
CA ALA A 193 -2.98 -23.47 -7.49
C ALA A 193 -3.54 -22.06 -7.22
N ARG A 194 -4.29 -21.95 -6.11
CA ARG A 194 -4.93 -20.71 -5.66
C ARG A 194 -3.90 -19.64 -5.32
N LEU A 195 -4.27 -18.37 -5.50
CA LEU A 195 -3.50 -17.23 -5.03
C LEU A 195 -3.31 -17.32 -3.51
N GLN A 196 -2.07 -17.47 -3.07
CA GLN A 196 -1.71 -17.53 -1.67
C GLN A 196 -1.22 -16.17 -1.21
N ASN A 197 0.09 -15.93 -1.19
CA ASN A 197 0.65 -14.68 -0.71
C ASN A 197 0.70 -13.65 -1.83
N ILE A 198 0.53 -12.38 -1.45
CA ILE A 198 0.69 -11.22 -2.34
C ILE A 198 1.64 -10.25 -1.66
N TRP A 199 2.82 -10.03 -2.22
CA TRP A 199 3.74 -9.00 -1.78
C TRP A 199 3.55 -7.76 -2.63
N MET A 200 3.39 -6.62 -1.97
CA MET A 200 3.17 -5.33 -2.63
C MET A 200 4.18 -4.32 -2.08
N SER A 201 4.79 -3.58 -2.98
CA SER A 201 5.74 -2.52 -2.60
C SER A 201 5.54 -1.27 -3.42
N LEU A 202 5.58 -0.12 -2.77
CA LEU A 202 5.49 1.19 -3.40
C LEU A 202 6.90 1.76 -3.58
N ASN A 203 7.10 2.35 -4.76
CA ASN A 203 8.27 3.15 -5.11
C ASN A 203 7.82 4.54 -5.54
N ASN A 204 8.14 5.55 -4.73
CA ASN A 204 7.84 6.95 -5.01
C ASN A 204 9.00 7.91 -4.73
N ARG A 205 10.12 7.40 -4.20
CA ARG A 205 11.30 8.20 -3.83
C ARG A 205 12.60 7.74 -4.49
N SER A 206 12.63 6.57 -5.13
CA SER A 206 13.73 6.21 -6.05
C SER A 206 13.43 6.83 -7.44
N ASP A 207 13.87 6.23 -8.55
CA ASP A 207 13.40 6.57 -9.90
C ASP A 207 12.33 5.56 -10.35
N PRO A 208 11.03 5.79 -10.07
CA PRO A 208 10.02 4.76 -10.32
C PRO A 208 9.91 4.40 -11.80
N ALA A 209 10.22 5.32 -12.73
CA ALA A 209 10.11 5.05 -14.16
C ALA A 209 11.20 4.07 -14.65
N ASN A 210 12.41 4.17 -14.10
CA ASN A 210 13.57 3.50 -14.67
C ASN A 210 14.33 2.60 -13.68
N PHE A 211 13.90 2.50 -12.43
CA PHE A 211 14.54 1.64 -11.44
C PHE A 211 14.40 0.16 -11.81
N GLN A 212 15.55 -0.52 -11.92
CA GLN A 212 15.63 -1.96 -12.15
C GLN A 212 15.40 -2.70 -10.83
N ASN A 213 14.18 -3.22 -10.65
CA ASN A 213 13.77 -3.90 -9.43
C ASN A 213 14.10 -5.40 -9.41
N ILE A 214 14.54 -5.99 -10.53
CA ILE A 214 14.89 -7.40 -10.64
C ILE A 214 16.37 -7.51 -11.06
N LEU A 215 17.11 -8.32 -10.31
CA LEU A 215 18.44 -8.81 -10.68
C LEU A 215 18.28 -10.30 -11.00
N GLU A 216 18.40 -10.65 -12.27
CA GLU A 216 18.25 -12.03 -12.75
C GLU A 216 19.45 -12.88 -12.28
N ALA A 217 19.21 -14.15 -11.97
CA ALA A 217 20.26 -14.99 -11.39
C ALA A 217 21.38 -15.34 -12.39
N GLU A 218 21.02 -15.53 -13.65
CA GLU A 218 21.92 -15.74 -14.80
C GLU A 218 22.81 -14.53 -15.11
N ASP A 219 22.39 -13.33 -14.72
CA ASP A 219 23.18 -12.09 -14.90
C ASP A 219 24.24 -11.91 -13.80
N ALA A 220 24.38 -12.88 -12.89
CA ALA A 220 25.42 -12.84 -11.87
C ALA A 220 26.82 -12.81 -12.51
N SER A 221 27.59 -11.77 -12.18
CA SER A 221 28.97 -11.57 -12.63
C SER A 221 29.99 -12.51 -11.95
N TYR A 222 29.53 -13.41 -11.07
CA TYR A 222 30.34 -14.44 -10.40
C TYR A 222 29.44 -15.58 -9.92
N GLY A 223 29.94 -16.80 -10.02
CA GLY A 223 29.27 -18.02 -9.55
C GLY A 223 28.12 -18.43 -10.47
N GLY A 224 27.51 -19.57 -10.15
CA GLY A 224 26.32 -20.04 -10.83
C GLY A 224 26.59 -20.95 -12.03
N SER A 225 25.57 -21.68 -12.41
CA SER A 225 25.51 -22.44 -13.66
C SER A 225 24.11 -22.22 -14.22
N VAL A 226 24.07 -21.61 -15.41
CA VAL A 226 22.83 -21.17 -16.06
C VAL A 226 22.00 -22.39 -16.48
N VAL A 227 20.70 -22.32 -16.24
CA VAL A 227 19.70 -23.32 -16.64
C VAL A 227 18.62 -22.63 -17.43
N VAL A 228 18.57 -22.91 -18.74
CA VAL A 228 17.57 -22.35 -19.66
C VAL A 228 16.22 -23.02 -19.47
N SER A 229 15.19 -22.23 -19.17
CA SER A 229 13.80 -22.69 -19.09
C SER A 229 12.82 -21.51 -19.18
N SER A 230 11.84 -21.62 -20.06
CA SER A 230 10.75 -20.63 -20.19
C SER A 230 9.85 -20.48 -18.96
N SER A 231 10.05 -21.31 -17.94
CA SER A 231 9.31 -21.27 -16.66
C SER A 231 9.85 -20.23 -15.67
N TYR A 232 11.04 -19.68 -15.92
CA TYR A 232 11.74 -18.70 -15.08
C TYR A 232 11.71 -17.30 -15.71
N SER A 233 11.98 -16.27 -14.90
CA SER A 233 12.15 -14.90 -15.40
C SER A 233 13.31 -14.86 -16.38
N GLY A 234 13.25 -14.00 -17.40
CA GLY A 234 14.28 -13.94 -18.44
C GLY A 234 14.37 -15.20 -19.34
N GLY A 235 13.68 -16.29 -19.00
CA GLY A 235 13.80 -17.59 -19.65
C GLY A 235 14.97 -18.44 -19.15
N GLU A 236 15.64 -18.02 -18.07
CA GLU A 236 16.82 -18.66 -17.51
C GLU A 236 16.79 -18.62 -15.97
N SER A 237 17.71 -19.33 -15.34
CA SER A 237 17.93 -19.31 -13.89
C SER A 237 19.37 -19.73 -13.63
N SER A 238 19.87 -19.63 -12.39
CA SER A 238 21.19 -20.12 -12.05
C SER A 238 21.21 -21.00 -10.81
N THR A 239 22.01 -22.07 -10.87
CA THR A 239 22.32 -22.92 -9.71
C THR A 239 23.69 -22.55 -9.15
N PHE A 240 23.70 -22.08 -7.91
CA PHE A 240 24.92 -21.72 -7.19
C PHE A 240 25.33 -22.84 -6.23
N THR A 241 26.62 -23.15 -6.17
CA THR A 241 27.18 -24.20 -5.30
C THR A 241 28.31 -23.65 -4.44
N TRP A 242 28.45 -24.20 -3.24
CA TRP A 242 29.57 -23.90 -2.33
C TRP A 242 29.96 -25.14 -1.53
N SER A 243 31.18 -25.14 -1.01
CA SER A 243 31.74 -26.24 -0.21
C SER A 243 32.18 -25.75 1.17
N GLY A 244 32.33 -26.70 2.10
CA GLY A 244 32.80 -26.44 3.46
C GLY A 244 31.71 -25.87 4.39
N ASP A 245 32.10 -25.66 5.65
CA ASP A 245 31.17 -25.28 6.73
C ASP A 245 31.03 -23.76 6.92
N ASN A 246 31.95 -23.00 6.31
CA ASN A 246 32.03 -21.56 6.45
C ASN A 246 31.09 -20.84 5.47
N GLN A 247 30.76 -19.60 5.80
CA GLN A 247 30.01 -18.74 4.89
C GLN A 247 30.86 -18.45 3.64
N ALA A 248 30.28 -18.62 2.46
CA ALA A 248 30.96 -18.40 1.18
C ALA A 248 30.13 -17.49 0.27
N MET A 249 30.79 -16.64 -0.51
CA MET A 249 30.15 -15.87 -1.57
C MET A 249 29.77 -16.83 -2.69
N ILE A 250 28.49 -16.84 -3.05
CA ILE A 250 27.95 -17.73 -4.08
C ILE A 250 27.53 -16.99 -5.35
N ALA A 251 27.17 -15.71 -5.25
CA ALA A 251 26.79 -14.89 -6.40
C ALA A 251 27.17 -13.42 -6.22
N ARG A 252 27.23 -12.67 -7.32
CA ARG A 252 27.57 -11.24 -7.35
C ARG A 252 26.93 -10.52 -8.52
N TRP A 253 26.38 -9.34 -8.29
CA TRP A 253 25.88 -8.43 -9.34
C TRP A 253 26.53 -7.07 -9.20
N THR A 254 27.04 -6.53 -10.31
CA THR A 254 27.53 -5.15 -10.35
C THR A 254 26.35 -4.19 -10.28
N LEU A 255 26.33 -3.34 -9.25
CA LEU A 255 25.45 -2.17 -9.16
C LEU A 255 26.21 -0.96 -9.69
N ASP A 256 25.94 -0.60 -10.93
CA ASP A 256 26.60 0.51 -11.60
C ASP A 256 26.14 1.88 -11.07
N THR A 257 26.84 2.94 -11.46
CA THR A 257 26.49 4.32 -11.07
C THR A 257 25.05 4.67 -11.42
N THR A 258 24.53 4.17 -12.54
CA THR A 258 23.14 4.39 -12.96
C THR A 258 22.15 3.77 -11.98
N PHE A 259 22.36 2.51 -11.61
CA PHE A 259 21.54 1.78 -10.64
C PHE A 259 21.56 2.49 -9.30
N LEU A 260 22.74 2.85 -8.79
CA LEU A 260 22.89 3.52 -7.49
C LEU A 260 22.19 4.87 -7.46
N ASN A 261 22.31 5.67 -8.52
CA ASN A 261 21.62 6.95 -8.65
C ASN A 261 20.09 6.77 -8.71
N ARG A 262 19.61 5.76 -9.44
CA ARG A 262 18.18 5.42 -9.53
C ARG A 262 17.62 4.87 -8.22
N ALA A 263 18.41 4.09 -7.48
CA ALA A 263 18.06 3.58 -6.16
C ALA A 263 17.89 4.71 -5.13
N ASN A 264 18.56 5.85 -5.35
CA ASN A 264 18.43 7.10 -4.61
C ASN A 264 18.44 6.95 -3.08
N LYS A 265 19.34 6.09 -2.58
CA LYS A 265 19.66 5.93 -1.14
C LYS A 265 18.48 5.37 -0.33
N ARG A 266 17.57 4.66 -0.99
CA ARG A 266 16.39 4.08 -0.35
C ARG A 266 16.75 2.75 0.32
N TRP A 267 15.88 2.35 1.24
CA TRP A 267 15.91 1.03 1.84
C TRP A 267 15.11 0.06 0.98
N PHE A 268 15.66 -1.13 0.80
CA PHE A 268 15.05 -2.19 0.02
C PHE A 268 15.03 -3.49 0.83
N LYS A 269 13.90 -4.20 0.79
CA LYS A 269 13.87 -5.63 1.12
C LYS A 269 14.37 -6.40 -0.09
N ILE A 270 15.17 -7.43 0.13
CA ILE A 270 15.61 -8.34 -0.91
C ILE A 270 14.77 -9.60 -0.81
N LEU A 271 13.96 -9.84 -1.85
CA LEU A 271 13.17 -11.06 -1.96
C LEU A 271 13.86 -11.98 -2.97
N ALA A 272 14.19 -13.20 -2.57
CA ALA A 272 14.73 -14.22 -3.44
C ALA A 272 13.62 -15.12 -3.98
N ALA A 273 13.64 -15.36 -5.29
CA ALA A 273 12.82 -16.34 -5.97
C ALA A 273 13.66 -17.60 -6.24
N PHE A 274 13.53 -18.62 -5.40
CA PHE A 274 14.25 -19.88 -5.57
C PHE A 274 13.54 -20.80 -6.56
N THR A 275 14.30 -21.46 -7.45
CA THR A 275 13.75 -22.38 -8.45
C THR A 275 13.12 -23.62 -7.81
N VAL A 276 13.68 -24.06 -6.68
CA VAL A 276 13.20 -25.13 -5.82
C VAL A 276 13.14 -24.63 -4.38
N ALA A 277 12.16 -25.09 -3.60
CA ALA A 277 12.09 -24.77 -2.18
C ALA A 277 13.37 -25.23 -1.46
N PRO A 278 14.11 -24.33 -0.78
CA PRO A 278 15.32 -24.70 -0.07
C PRO A 278 15.04 -25.74 1.02
N SER A 279 16.05 -26.55 1.35
CA SER A 279 15.98 -27.45 2.50
C SER A 279 15.83 -26.65 3.79
N ALA A 280 14.64 -26.73 4.40
CA ALA A 280 14.25 -25.91 5.54
C ALA A 280 15.29 -25.97 6.66
N ASN A 281 15.60 -24.80 7.23
CA ASN A 281 16.39 -24.64 8.44
C ASN A 281 17.83 -25.19 8.38
N THR A 282 18.39 -25.37 7.18
CA THR A 282 19.79 -25.84 7.01
C THR A 282 20.69 -24.82 6.34
N ILE A 283 20.14 -23.95 5.48
CA ILE A 283 20.89 -22.98 4.70
C ILE A 283 20.64 -21.59 5.28
N ARG A 284 21.72 -20.89 5.58
CA ARG A 284 21.70 -19.48 5.94
C ARG A 284 22.23 -18.65 4.79
N VAL A 285 21.62 -17.49 4.55
CA VAL A 285 22.04 -16.58 3.48
C VAL A 285 22.18 -15.16 3.98
N GLN A 286 23.00 -14.37 3.30
CA GLN A 286 23.20 -12.95 3.61
C GLN A 286 23.54 -12.18 2.35
N CYS A 287 22.97 -10.98 2.20
CA CYS A 287 23.35 -10.04 1.15
C CYS A 287 24.31 -9.00 1.70
N LYS A 288 25.32 -8.64 0.91
CA LYS A 288 26.31 -7.63 1.27
C LYS A 288 26.55 -6.68 0.11
N ILE A 289 26.96 -5.46 0.42
CA ILE A 289 27.46 -4.50 -0.57
C ILE A 289 28.97 -4.42 -0.40
N THR A 290 29.70 -4.69 -1.48
CA THR A 290 31.16 -4.77 -1.45
C THR A 290 31.84 -3.85 -2.46
N PHE A 291 33.02 -3.35 -2.11
CA PHE A 291 33.85 -2.47 -2.92
C PHE A 291 35.29 -3.00 -3.02
N PRO A 292 36.02 -2.76 -4.12
CA PRO A 292 35.50 -2.23 -5.40
C PRO A 292 34.63 -3.24 -6.14
N ALA A 293 33.78 -2.74 -7.06
CA ALA A 293 33.07 -3.64 -7.97
C ALA A 293 34.05 -4.54 -8.73
N GLY A 294 33.68 -5.80 -8.96
CA GLY A 294 34.52 -6.78 -9.64
C GLY A 294 35.56 -7.45 -8.74
N THR A 295 35.87 -6.93 -7.55
CA THR A 295 36.74 -7.59 -6.56
C THR A 295 36.27 -7.23 -5.15
N PRO A 296 35.44 -8.07 -4.50
CA PRO A 296 34.78 -7.73 -3.24
C PRO A 296 35.76 -7.78 -2.06
N LEU A 297 36.59 -6.74 -1.91
CA LEU A 297 37.64 -6.64 -0.88
C LEU A 297 37.10 -6.09 0.43
N THR A 298 36.21 -5.10 0.35
CA THR A 298 35.69 -4.38 1.50
C THR A 298 34.18 -4.53 1.56
N GLU A 299 33.66 -5.07 2.66
CA GLU A 299 32.23 -5.01 2.99
C GLU A 299 31.88 -3.60 3.44
N VAL A 300 30.98 -2.94 2.71
CA VAL A 300 30.54 -1.56 3.00
C VAL A 300 29.17 -1.55 3.69
N ALA A 301 28.35 -2.57 3.44
CA ALA A 301 27.13 -2.83 4.19
C ALA A 301 26.77 -4.31 4.13
N SER A 302 25.98 -4.78 5.09
CA SER A 302 25.45 -6.14 5.10
C SER A 302 24.03 -6.17 5.66
N SER A 303 23.22 -7.10 5.14
CA SER A 303 21.93 -7.44 5.71
C SER A 303 22.12 -8.34 6.93
N GLN A 304 21.04 -8.60 7.66
CA GLN A 304 20.99 -9.73 8.59
C GLN A 304 21.23 -11.06 7.85
N GLU A 305 21.83 -12.02 8.54
CA GLU A 305 21.87 -13.41 8.08
C GLU A 305 20.50 -14.07 8.31
N VAL A 306 19.92 -14.64 7.25
CA VAL A 306 18.58 -15.24 7.27
C VAL A 306 18.68 -16.75 7.12
N LEU A 307 18.02 -17.48 8.03
CA LEU A 307 17.84 -18.93 7.89
C LEU A 307 16.68 -19.21 6.93
N LEU A 308 16.94 -19.95 5.84
CA LEU A 308 15.94 -20.25 4.83
C LEU A 308 14.90 -21.26 5.32
N SER A 309 13.65 -21.00 4.94
CA SER A 309 12.50 -21.89 5.10
C SER A 309 12.25 -22.73 3.83
N SER A 310 11.18 -23.52 3.82
CA SER A 310 10.77 -24.38 2.69
C SER A 310 9.86 -23.69 1.66
N THR A 311 9.92 -22.37 1.50
CA THR A 311 9.16 -21.66 0.45
C THR A 311 10.07 -21.17 -0.67
N LYS A 312 9.53 -21.06 -1.88
CA LYS A 312 10.31 -20.58 -3.04
C LYS A 312 10.56 -19.08 -3.02
N MET A 313 9.59 -18.28 -2.57
CA MET A 313 9.76 -16.84 -2.38
C MET A 313 10.01 -16.54 -0.91
N GLN A 314 11.13 -15.85 -0.62
CA GLN A 314 11.53 -15.52 0.75
C GLN A 314 12.18 -14.14 0.80
N GLU A 315 11.89 -13.39 1.86
CA GLU A 315 12.68 -12.22 2.24
C GLU A 315 14.00 -12.70 2.83
N ILE A 316 15.13 -12.25 2.27
CA ILE A 316 16.47 -12.73 2.62
C ILE A 316 17.39 -11.62 3.15
N GLY A 317 16.87 -10.42 3.36
CA GLY A 317 17.67 -9.30 3.87
C GLY A 317 17.03 -7.95 3.60
N GLU A 318 17.54 -6.93 4.29
CA GLU A 318 17.27 -5.52 4.01
C GLU A 318 18.58 -4.77 3.85
N LEU A 319 18.65 -3.87 2.86
CA LEU A 319 19.82 -3.05 2.59
C LEU A 319 19.40 -1.65 2.15
N GLN A 320 20.18 -0.65 2.56
CA GLN A 320 20.13 0.68 1.96
C GLN A 320 21.03 0.72 0.73
N ILE A 321 20.52 1.23 -0.40
CA ILE A 321 21.27 1.26 -1.67
C ILE A 321 21.23 2.67 -2.29
N PRO A 322 22.39 3.34 -2.46
CA PRO A 322 23.65 3.10 -1.74
C PRO A 322 23.51 3.43 -0.22
N PRO A 323 24.31 2.80 0.66
CA PRO A 323 24.33 3.11 2.09
C PRO A 323 25.25 4.28 2.48
N TRP A 324 26.03 4.84 1.54
CA TRP A 324 26.96 5.96 1.78
C TRP A 324 26.68 7.17 0.88
N LEU A 325 27.45 8.25 1.12
CA LEU A 325 27.47 9.50 0.34
C LEU A 325 26.08 9.98 -0.04
N LEU A 326 25.25 10.17 0.98
CA LEU A 326 23.87 10.56 0.81
C LEU A 326 23.82 11.93 0.10
N SER A 327 23.40 11.93 -1.17
CA SER A 327 23.21 13.11 -2.03
C SER A 327 24.40 13.51 -2.91
N SER A 328 25.36 12.60 -3.10
CA SER A 328 26.32 12.67 -4.21
C SER A 328 25.78 11.95 -5.46
N GLY A 329 26.15 12.42 -6.66
CA GLY A 329 25.72 11.83 -7.95
C GLY A 329 26.82 11.07 -8.71
N ASP A 330 28.06 11.18 -8.26
CA ASP A 330 29.27 10.58 -8.80
C ASP A 330 29.66 9.30 -8.03
N LEU A 331 28.69 8.41 -7.88
CA LEU A 331 28.88 7.18 -7.10
C LEU A 331 29.70 6.16 -7.90
N ALA A 332 30.80 5.68 -7.31
CA ALA A 332 31.56 4.57 -7.87
C ALA A 332 30.74 3.27 -7.82
N PRO A 333 30.83 2.39 -8.84
CA PRO A 333 30.17 1.10 -8.83
C PRO A 333 30.58 0.22 -7.64
N VAL A 334 29.62 -0.57 -7.16
CA VAL A 334 29.81 -1.59 -6.11
C VAL A 334 29.14 -2.88 -6.50
N ASP A 335 29.40 -3.96 -5.76
CA ASP A 335 28.72 -5.22 -5.98
C ASP A 335 27.68 -5.50 -4.90
N LEU A 336 26.51 -5.97 -5.30
CA LEU A 336 25.65 -6.77 -4.42
C LEU A 336 26.19 -8.21 -4.44
N THR A 337 26.67 -8.68 -3.30
CA THR A 337 27.18 -10.05 -3.13
C THR A 337 26.22 -10.88 -2.29
N PHE A 338 26.03 -12.14 -2.68
CA PHE A 338 25.15 -13.07 -2.01
C PHE A 338 25.97 -14.21 -1.43
N TYR A 339 25.83 -14.41 -0.12
CA TYR A 339 26.56 -15.40 0.65
C TYR A 339 25.62 -16.50 1.11
N ALA A 340 26.14 -17.72 1.18
CA ALA A 340 25.44 -18.88 1.74
C ALA A 340 26.33 -19.64 2.74
N LYS A 341 25.69 -20.28 3.71
CA LYS A 341 26.32 -21.11 4.72
C LYS A 341 25.45 -22.32 5.04
N LYS A 342 26.07 -23.50 5.04
CA LYS A 342 25.49 -24.78 5.45
C LYS A 342 26.64 -25.73 5.76
N THR A 343 26.54 -26.51 6.84
CA THR A 343 27.53 -27.56 7.16
C THR A 343 27.68 -28.51 5.97
N GLY A 344 28.91 -28.74 5.53
CA GLY A 344 29.27 -29.58 4.39
C GLY A 344 29.08 -28.93 3.01
N GLY A 345 28.67 -27.66 2.94
CA GLY A 345 28.35 -26.98 1.69
C GLY A 345 26.93 -27.24 1.19
N GLY A 346 26.62 -26.79 -0.02
CA GLY A 346 25.30 -26.95 -0.60
C GLY A 346 25.13 -26.38 -1.99
N SER A 347 23.88 -26.41 -2.46
CA SER A 347 23.45 -25.73 -3.68
C SER A 347 22.15 -24.96 -3.45
N LEU A 348 21.99 -23.88 -4.21
CA LEU A 348 20.77 -23.07 -4.28
C LEU A 348 20.48 -22.73 -5.73
N GLY A 349 19.29 -23.06 -6.20
CA GLY A 349 18.78 -22.58 -7.47
C GLY A 349 18.02 -21.28 -7.27
N LEU A 350 18.36 -20.24 -8.01
CA LEU A 350 17.74 -18.92 -7.96
C LEU A 350 17.25 -18.54 -9.36
N ASP A 351 16.05 -17.99 -9.43
CA ASP A 351 15.46 -17.34 -10.60
C ASP A 351 15.91 -15.87 -10.59
N TYR A 352 15.55 -15.11 -9.54
CA TYR A 352 15.96 -13.72 -9.39
C TYR A 352 16.01 -13.23 -7.94
N LEU A 353 16.65 -12.08 -7.76
CA LEU A 353 16.49 -11.21 -6.59
C LEU A 353 15.60 -10.02 -6.96
N HIS A 354 14.52 -9.82 -6.22
CA HIS A 354 13.69 -8.63 -6.33
C HIS A 354 14.12 -7.58 -5.28
N ILE A 355 14.67 -6.48 -5.76
CA ILE A 355 15.09 -5.31 -4.98
C ILE A 355 13.84 -4.47 -4.68
N THR A 356 13.18 -4.81 -3.57
CA THR A 356 11.83 -4.36 -3.23
C THR A 356 11.84 -3.04 -2.48
N PRO A 357 11.35 -1.94 -3.05
CA PRO A 357 11.39 -0.63 -2.41
C PRO A 357 10.52 -0.56 -1.15
N LEU A 358 10.96 0.18 -0.13
CA LEU A 358 10.25 0.30 1.15
C LEU A 358 9.58 1.66 1.37
N ASP A 359 9.26 2.40 0.30
CA ASP A 359 8.44 3.63 0.44
C ASP A 359 7.01 3.30 0.90
N GLY A 360 6.57 2.08 0.61
CA GLY A 360 5.45 1.39 1.24
C GLY A 360 5.63 -0.11 1.02
N TYR A 361 5.32 -0.94 2.01
CA TYR A 361 5.45 -2.39 1.90
C TYR A 361 4.33 -3.09 2.64
N ARG A 362 3.67 -4.03 1.96
CA ARG A 362 2.53 -4.75 2.48
C ARG A 362 2.48 -6.16 1.91
N VAL A 363 2.22 -7.14 2.77
CA VAL A 363 2.06 -8.54 2.37
C VAL A 363 0.69 -9.03 2.79
N LEU A 364 -0.07 -9.60 1.86
CA LEU A 364 -1.34 -10.24 2.14
C LEU A 364 -1.13 -11.75 2.20
N VAL A 365 -1.56 -12.36 3.31
CA VAL A 365 -1.40 -13.78 3.60
C VAL A 365 -2.77 -14.37 3.97
N PRO A 366 -3.27 -15.38 3.25
CA PRO A 366 -4.54 -16.02 3.55
C PRO A 366 -4.40 -16.97 4.74
N ARG A 367 -5.48 -17.08 5.51
CA ARG A 367 -5.73 -18.14 6.48
C ARG A 367 -6.47 -19.25 5.74
N GLY A 368 -5.73 -20.27 5.32
CA GLY A 368 -6.24 -21.41 4.56
C GLY A 368 -5.84 -21.38 3.09
N TYR A 369 -6.78 -21.73 2.20
CA TYR A 369 -6.47 -22.14 0.82
C TYR A 369 -6.24 -20.99 -0.17
N GLY A 370 -6.42 -19.73 0.22
CA GLY A 370 -6.25 -18.57 -0.67
C GLY A 370 -7.39 -18.35 -1.68
N ALA A 371 -7.21 -17.41 -2.60
CA ALA A 371 -8.21 -17.00 -3.58
C ALA A 371 -8.17 -17.86 -4.87
N ALA A 372 -9.33 -18.36 -5.29
CA ALA A 372 -9.49 -19.15 -6.52
C ALA A 372 -9.41 -18.28 -7.78
N TYR A 373 -9.48 -18.90 -8.97
CA TYR A 373 -9.62 -18.18 -10.23
C TYR A 373 -10.87 -17.28 -10.21
N LEU A 374 -10.73 -16.04 -10.71
CA LEU A 374 -11.74 -14.97 -10.73
C LEU A 374 -12.20 -14.44 -9.37
N VAL A 375 -11.70 -14.99 -8.26
CA VAL A 375 -11.90 -14.39 -6.94
C VAL A 375 -11.07 -13.12 -6.85
N ARG A 376 -11.71 -12.06 -6.34
CA ARG A 376 -11.09 -10.76 -6.11
C ARG A 376 -10.65 -10.63 -4.67
N VAL A 377 -9.41 -10.25 -4.46
CA VAL A 377 -8.85 -9.84 -3.17
C VAL A 377 -8.87 -8.31 -3.13
N VAL A 378 -9.51 -7.75 -2.11
CA VAL A 378 -9.59 -6.30 -1.89
C VAL A 378 -8.81 -5.95 -0.64
N ASP A 379 -7.80 -5.10 -0.81
CA ASP A 379 -7.06 -4.46 0.27
C ASP A 379 -7.47 -3.00 0.34
N ASP A 380 -8.43 -2.70 1.22
CA ASP A 380 -9.05 -1.40 1.34
C ASP A 380 -8.35 -0.58 2.44
N GLY A 381 -7.30 0.13 2.05
CA GLY A 381 -6.60 1.06 2.93
C GLY A 381 -7.42 2.30 3.32
N ILE A 382 -8.49 2.62 2.57
CA ILE A 382 -9.36 3.77 2.85
C ILE A 382 -10.23 3.47 4.08
N ASN A 383 -10.84 2.28 4.09
CA ASN A 383 -11.71 1.84 5.19
C ASN A 383 -11.00 0.90 6.18
N ASN A 384 -9.73 0.58 5.96
CA ASN A 384 -8.95 -0.38 6.76
C ASN A 384 -9.62 -1.78 6.82
N GLN A 385 -10.04 -2.29 5.66
CA GLN A 385 -10.65 -3.61 5.51
C GLN A 385 -9.84 -4.47 4.54
N ILE A 386 -9.85 -5.77 4.76
CA ILE A 386 -9.33 -6.75 3.81
C ILE A 386 -10.38 -7.83 3.65
N TYR A 387 -10.78 -8.07 2.41
CA TYR A 387 -11.77 -9.10 2.12
C TYR A 387 -11.55 -9.70 0.73
N THR A 388 -12.23 -10.80 0.49
CA THR A 388 -12.38 -11.36 -0.85
C THR A 388 -13.84 -11.42 -1.23
N ASP A 389 -14.13 -11.28 -2.51
CA ASP A 389 -15.45 -11.52 -3.10
C ASP A 389 -15.33 -12.17 -4.49
N GLY A 390 -16.44 -12.35 -5.19
CA GLY A 390 -16.48 -13.13 -6.43
C GLY A 390 -16.60 -14.64 -6.23
N TRP A 391 -16.99 -15.07 -5.03
CA TRP A 391 -17.31 -16.47 -4.72
C TRP A 391 -18.66 -16.90 -5.30
N SER A 392 -18.84 -18.21 -5.44
CA SER A 392 -20.15 -18.84 -5.66
C SER A 392 -20.45 -19.79 -4.50
N PRO A 393 -21.52 -19.57 -3.71
CA PRO A 393 -22.46 -18.44 -3.77
C PRO A 393 -21.78 -17.09 -3.44
N ALA A 394 -22.40 -15.99 -3.87
CA ALA A 394 -21.86 -14.64 -3.69
C ALA A 394 -21.77 -14.24 -2.21
N GLY A 395 -20.69 -13.55 -1.85
CA GLY A 395 -20.48 -13.02 -0.50
C GLY A 395 -19.06 -12.47 -0.31
N LYS A 396 -18.87 -11.67 0.75
CA LYS A 396 -17.55 -11.23 1.20
C LYS A 396 -17.00 -12.19 2.26
N THR A 397 -15.71 -12.50 2.22
CA THR A 397 -15.04 -13.25 3.29
C THR A 397 -13.71 -12.60 3.69
N GLY A 398 -13.43 -12.55 5.00
CA GLY A 398 -12.23 -11.91 5.57
C GLY A 398 -11.15 -12.92 5.97
N HIS A 399 -10.73 -13.79 5.04
CA HIS A 399 -9.72 -14.81 5.33
C HIS A 399 -8.29 -14.39 4.95
N TYR A 400 -8.09 -13.20 4.38
CA TYR A 400 -6.77 -12.62 4.19
C TYR A 400 -6.39 -11.73 5.37
N THR A 401 -5.13 -11.83 5.80
CA THR A 401 -4.51 -10.98 6.81
C THR A 401 -3.37 -10.20 6.19
N SER A 402 -3.03 -9.03 6.74
CA SER A 402 -1.92 -8.21 6.24
C SER A 402 -0.75 -8.16 7.22
N VAL A 403 0.46 -8.09 6.67
CA VAL A 403 1.67 -7.62 7.33
C VAL A 403 2.05 -6.28 6.70
N GLY A 404 2.40 -5.28 7.51
CA GLY A 404 2.71 -3.93 7.06
C GLY A 404 1.50 -2.99 7.05
N LYS A 405 1.73 -1.69 6.84
CA LYS A 405 0.69 -0.65 6.77
C LYS A 405 0.04 -0.61 5.38
N PRO A 406 -1.20 -0.09 5.24
CA PRO A 406 -1.79 0.17 3.93
C PRO A 406 -0.85 1.02 3.06
N LEU A 407 -0.84 0.74 1.75
CA LEU A 407 -0.06 1.55 0.80
C LEU A 407 -0.68 2.94 0.68
N THR A 408 0.16 3.96 0.62
CA THR A 408 -0.25 5.37 0.51
C THR A 408 0.33 6.02 -0.72
N VAL A 409 -0.50 6.62 -1.57
CA VAL A 409 -0.06 7.39 -2.74
C VAL A 409 0.21 8.84 -2.35
N GLU A 410 1.31 9.40 -2.88
CA GLU A 410 1.67 10.81 -2.69
C GLU A 410 1.25 11.67 -3.89
N PRO A 411 0.69 12.88 -3.68
CA PRO A 411 0.36 13.80 -4.76
C PRO A 411 1.62 14.33 -5.47
N ASN A 412 1.48 14.69 -6.75
CA ASN A 412 2.54 15.27 -7.58
C ASN A 412 3.81 14.41 -7.74
N LYS A 413 3.70 13.10 -7.54
CA LYS A 413 4.82 12.16 -7.73
C LYS A 413 4.43 11.04 -8.67
N LYS A 414 5.34 10.71 -9.60
CA LYS A 414 5.27 9.44 -10.33
C LYS A 414 5.58 8.32 -9.35
N GLN A 415 4.81 7.23 -9.38
CA GLN A 415 4.94 6.14 -8.41
C GLN A 415 4.71 4.80 -9.11
N ARG A 416 5.36 3.74 -8.62
CA ARG A 416 5.07 2.36 -9.04
C ARG A 416 4.70 1.51 -7.84
N ILE A 417 3.67 0.68 -8.01
CA ILE A 417 3.38 -0.41 -7.09
C ILE A 417 3.82 -1.69 -7.77
N TYR A 418 4.77 -2.41 -7.18
CA TYR A 418 5.22 -3.72 -7.61
C TYR A 418 4.43 -4.80 -6.88
N PHE A 419 4.24 -5.93 -7.57
CA PHE A 419 3.51 -7.10 -7.11
C PHE A 419 4.36 -8.35 -7.30
N LEU A 420 4.44 -9.17 -6.26
CA LEU A 420 4.85 -10.56 -6.38
C LEU A 420 3.79 -11.43 -5.72
N GLN A 421 3.74 -12.70 -6.11
CA GLN A 421 2.70 -13.61 -5.68
C GLN A 421 3.15 -15.07 -5.66
N SER A 422 2.54 -15.84 -4.76
CA SER A 422 2.75 -17.30 -4.71
C SER A 422 1.43 -18.05 -4.79
N GLY A 423 1.47 -19.28 -5.27
CA GLY A 423 0.32 -20.19 -5.20
C GLY A 423 0.34 -21.01 -3.92
N ASN A 424 -0.83 -21.57 -3.56
CA ASN A 424 -1.00 -22.38 -2.35
C ASN A 424 -0.20 -23.71 -2.38
N THR A 425 0.37 -24.08 -3.52
CA THR A 425 1.33 -25.18 -3.69
C THR A 425 2.78 -24.73 -3.51
N GLY A 426 3.02 -23.46 -3.20
CA GLY A 426 4.35 -22.84 -3.10
C GLY A 426 4.96 -22.44 -4.45
N ASP A 427 4.20 -22.51 -5.55
CA ASP A 427 4.67 -22.07 -6.86
C ASP A 427 4.83 -20.54 -6.92
N ILE A 428 5.78 -20.10 -7.74
CA ILE A 428 6.07 -18.69 -8.00
C ILE A 428 6.12 -18.42 -9.50
N SER A 429 5.32 -19.16 -10.28
CA SER A 429 5.39 -19.15 -11.75
C SER A 429 5.33 -17.73 -12.33
N THR A 430 6.15 -17.45 -13.34
CA THR A 430 6.09 -16.19 -14.10
C THR A 430 4.72 -15.91 -14.71
N SER A 431 3.91 -16.96 -14.92
CA SER A 431 2.57 -16.89 -15.52
C SER A 431 1.47 -16.56 -14.51
N ARG A 432 1.75 -16.53 -13.19
CA ARG A 432 0.78 -16.05 -12.21
C ARG A 432 0.39 -14.62 -12.59
N LYS A 433 -0.91 -14.33 -12.58
CA LYS A 433 -1.47 -13.11 -13.14
C LYS A 433 -2.55 -12.52 -12.23
N LEU A 434 -2.41 -11.23 -11.92
CA LEU A 434 -3.45 -10.44 -11.25
C LEU A 434 -3.97 -9.37 -12.21
N SER A 435 -5.27 -9.11 -12.20
CA SER A 435 -5.82 -7.87 -12.78
C SER A 435 -6.07 -6.88 -11.64
N VAL A 436 -5.42 -5.71 -11.72
CA VAL A 436 -5.35 -4.74 -10.63
C VAL A 436 -6.12 -3.47 -10.97
N LYS A 437 -6.93 -2.99 -10.02
CA LYS A 437 -7.46 -1.63 -9.97
C LYS A 437 -7.04 -0.96 -8.66
N ALA A 438 -6.95 0.36 -8.68
CA ALA A 438 -6.60 1.15 -7.51
C ALA A 438 -7.56 2.33 -7.37
N TYR A 439 -7.96 2.62 -6.14
CA TYR A 439 -8.83 3.73 -5.76
C TYR A 439 -8.21 4.47 -4.58
N TYR A 440 -8.53 5.75 -4.45
CA TYR A 440 -8.10 6.58 -3.32
C TYR A 440 -9.11 7.71 -3.08
N ARG A 441 -8.98 8.37 -1.95
CA ARG A 441 -9.61 9.67 -1.71
C ARG A 441 -8.51 10.73 -1.64
N PRO A 442 -8.52 11.77 -2.51
CA PRO A 442 -7.58 12.88 -2.39
C PRO A 442 -7.59 13.46 -0.98
N ARG A 443 -6.43 13.76 -0.41
CA ARG A 443 -6.33 14.33 0.94
C ARG A 443 -5.77 15.74 0.93
N ARG A 444 -6.36 16.62 1.74
CA ARG A 444 -5.87 17.99 1.94
C ARG A 444 -5.81 18.37 3.41
N VAL A 445 -4.84 19.22 3.80
CA VAL A 445 -4.79 19.82 5.16
C VAL A 445 -5.93 20.82 5.34
N GLY A 446 -6.20 21.65 4.32
CA GLY A 446 -7.25 22.66 4.31
C GLY A 446 -8.15 22.52 3.07
N LEU A 447 -9.25 23.27 3.06
CA LEU A 447 -10.24 23.27 1.97
C LEU A 447 -10.19 24.54 1.16
#